data_AF-A0A0F6U6Y2-F1
#
_entry.id   AF-A0A0F6U6Y2-F1
#
_cell.length_a   1.000
_cell.length_b   1.000
_cell.length_c   1.000
_cell.angle_alpha   90.00
_cell.angle_beta   90.00
_cell.angle_gamma   90.00
#
_symmetry.space_group_name_H-M   'P 1'
#
loop_
_entity.id
_entity.type
_entity.pdbx_description
1 polymer ?
#
loop_
_entity_poly.entity_id
_entity_poly.type
_entity_poly.pdbx_seq_one_letter_code
_entity_poly.pdbx_strand_id
1 'polypeptide(L)'
;MSPCQLSGTITVPVQGDTDVEPDETLTLILSNPVGTTISSGSITGKIINDDNTTGAITFTGTSGKDNLSGNLAAPPTTVPDEVFRGLGGDDNLFGYFGTNTFEGGPGADNLLGYSGKDTFFYPNFSDSLLNSMDTISRFNSTEGDRLQLSSLPSKLSYAGVITATSLSNATSQAYAAANLQANESLLFRYGSSYYLSVNDGTAAFNGTADLLVKFGSLLNAPTTAGTLNVNHYFTI
;
A
#
# COMPACT_ATOMS: atom_id res chain seq x y z
N MET A 1 33.49 -40.35 -25.77
CA MET A 1 32.22 -40.81 -26.38
C MET A 1 32.50 -42.03 -27.21
N SER A 2 31.72 -43.10 -27.04
CA SER A 2 31.90 -44.35 -27.80
C SER A 2 31.38 -44.18 -29.24
N PRO A 3 31.97 -44.85 -30.25
CA PRO A 3 31.70 -44.57 -31.68
C PRO A 3 30.28 -44.83 -32.22
N CYS A 4 29.31 -45.15 -31.37
CA CYS A 4 27.92 -45.46 -31.77
C CYS A 4 26.85 -44.85 -30.84
N GLN A 5 27.16 -43.74 -30.16
CA GLN A 5 26.18 -43.08 -29.29
C GLN A 5 25.21 -42.22 -30.11
N LEU A 6 23.94 -42.64 -30.18
CA LEU A 6 22.87 -41.96 -30.94
C LEU A 6 22.02 -41.00 -30.10
N SER A 7 22.29 -40.89 -28.80
CA SER A 7 21.55 -40.05 -27.86
C SER A 7 22.46 -39.46 -26.79
N GLY A 8 22.16 -38.25 -26.36
CA GLY A 8 22.84 -37.54 -25.29
C GLY A 8 21.84 -36.72 -24.49
N THR A 9 22.12 -36.51 -23.20
CA THR A 9 21.30 -35.69 -22.33
C THR A 9 21.97 -34.33 -22.14
N ILE A 10 21.20 -33.27 -22.32
CA ILE A 10 21.57 -31.92 -21.92
C ILE A 10 20.75 -31.60 -20.66
N THR A 11 21.44 -31.32 -19.56
CA THR A 11 20.81 -30.92 -18.31
C THR A 11 20.92 -29.41 -18.17
N VAL A 12 19.78 -28.76 -17.99
CA VAL A 12 19.71 -27.33 -17.68
C VAL A 12 19.26 -27.21 -16.23
N PRO A 13 20.15 -26.90 -15.28
CA PRO A 13 19.74 -26.66 -13.90
C PRO A 13 18.98 -25.34 -13.83
N VAL A 14 17.81 -25.36 -13.21
CA VAL A 14 17.07 -24.16 -12.83
C VAL A 14 17.38 -23.89 -11.36
N GLN A 15 17.84 -22.67 -11.05
CA GLN A 15 17.90 -22.21 -9.66
C GLN A 15 16.57 -21.53 -9.39
N GLY A 16 15.67 -22.22 -8.71
CA GLY A 16 14.41 -21.62 -8.28
C GLY A 16 14.68 -20.57 -7.19
N ASP A 17 13.87 -19.53 -7.20
CA ASP A 17 13.76 -18.59 -6.09
C ASP A 17 12.29 -18.50 -5.64
N THR A 18 11.83 -17.31 -5.26
CA THR A 18 10.45 -17.08 -4.80
C THR A 18 9.81 -15.87 -5.46
N ASP A 19 10.50 -15.24 -6.40
CA ASP A 19 10.02 -14.04 -7.07
C ASP A 19 9.02 -14.45 -8.14
N VAL A 20 7.83 -13.84 -8.15
CA VAL A 20 6.78 -14.23 -9.10
C VAL A 20 7.13 -13.72 -10.50
N GLU A 21 7.48 -14.64 -11.40
CA GLU A 21 7.89 -14.35 -12.77
C GLU A 21 6.92 -15.00 -13.81
N PRO A 22 6.83 -14.51 -15.06
CA PRO A 22 6.04 -15.18 -16.11
C PRO A 22 6.81 -16.35 -16.76
N ASP A 23 6.11 -17.39 -17.25
CA ASP A 23 6.72 -18.50 -18.00
C ASP A 23 7.81 -18.06 -19.01
N GLU A 24 9.03 -18.59 -18.90
CA GLU A 24 10.10 -18.33 -19.86
C GLU A 24 10.15 -19.37 -20.98
N THR A 25 10.59 -18.93 -22.16
CA THR A 25 10.78 -19.80 -23.31
C THR A 25 12.25 -20.10 -23.52
N LEU A 26 12.61 -21.39 -23.45
CA LEU A 26 13.95 -21.87 -23.79
C LEU A 26 13.92 -22.55 -25.16
N THR A 27 14.79 -22.10 -26.07
CA THR A 27 14.96 -22.75 -27.38
C THR A 27 16.35 -23.34 -27.49
N LEU A 28 16.43 -24.65 -27.75
CA LEU A 28 17.67 -25.36 -28.05
C LEU A 28 17.78 -25.58 -29.55
N ILE A 29 18.87 -25.10 -30.14
CA ILE A 29 19.19 -25.26 -31.57
C ILE A 29 20.47 -26.09 -31.72
N LEU A 30 20.38 -27.21 -32.42
CA LEU A 30 21.51 -28.03 -32.85
C LEU A 30 21.97 -27.56 -34.24
N SER A 31 23.28 -27.37 -34.41
CA SER A 31 23.88 -26.90 -35.66
C SER A 31 25.19 -27.61 -35.98
N ASN A 32 25.65 -27.48 -37.23
CA ASN A 32 26.94 -27.99 -37.73
C ASN A 32 27.18 -29.50 -37.50
N PRO A 33 26.29 -30.41 -37.97
CA PRO A 33 26.56 -31.83 -37.88
C PRO A 33 27.72 -32.24 -38.80
N VAL A 34 28.56 -33.16 -38.34
CA VAL A 34 29.64 -33.75 -39.15
C VAL A 34 29.29 -35.21 -39.46
N GLY A 35 29.32 -35.58 -40.74
CA GLY A 35 29.08 -36.96 -41.17
C GLY A 35 27.62 -37.45 -41.07
N THR A 36 26.67 -36.55 -40.79
CA THR A 36 25.21 -36.84 -40.72
C THR A 36 24.39 -35.57 -40.95
N THR A 37 23.06 -35.71 -41.05
CA THR A 37 22.10 -34.60 -41.10
C THR A 37 21.29 -34.54 -39.81
N ILE A 38 20.94 -33.32 -39.38
CA ILE A 38 20.00 -33.10 -38.26
C ILE A 38 18.60 -33.01 -38.87
N SER A 39 17.75 -33.99 -38.60
CA SER A 39 16.38 -34.03 -39.11
C SER A 39 15.43 -33.11 -38.34
N SER A 40 15.65 -32.95 -37.02
CA SER A 40 14.96 -31.98 -36.17
C SER A 40 15.99 -31.34 -35.24
N GLY A 41 16.32 -30.08 -35.52
CA GLY A 41 17.41 -29.36 -34.86
C GLY A 41 16.96 -28.26 -33.93
N SER A 42 15.66 -28.05 -33.76
CA SER A 42 15.13 -27.02 -32.87
C SER A 42 14.06 -27.62 -31.98
N ILE A 43 14.18 -27.39 -30.68
CA ILE A 43 13.15 -27.68 -29.71
C ILE A 43 12.96 -26.48 -28.81
N THR A 44 11.70 -26.17 -28.53
CA THR A 44 11.31 -25.14 -27.57
C THR A 44 10.67 -25.82 -26.36
N GLY A 45 11.13 -25.45 -25.17
CA GLY A 45 10.54 -25.80 -23.89
C GLY A 45 10.13 -24.55 -23.13
N LYS A 46 9.26 -24.73 -22.14
CA LYS A 46 8.92 -23.69 -21.16
C LYS A 46 9.58 -24.00 -19.83
N ILE A 47 10.10 -22.97 -19.17
CA ILE A 47 10.25 -22.94 -17.73
C ILE A 47 8.91 -22.39 -17.23
N ILE A 48 8.24 -23.14 -16.37
CA ILE A 48 6.90 -22.79 -15.90
C ILE A 48 7.08 -22.09 -14.57
N ASN A 49 6.39 -20.96 -14.38
CA ASN A 49 6.32 -20.33 -13.06
C ASN A 49 5.74 -21.33 -12.04
N ASP A 50 6.53 -21.68 -11.04
CA ASP A 50 6.15 -22.52 -9.90
C ASP A 50 6.02 -21.76 -8.57
N ASP A 51 6.09 -20.44 -8.62
CA ASP A 51 5.91 -19.53 -7.49
C ASP A 51 4.43 -19.22 -7.24
N ASN A 52 4.04 -19.41 -5.98
CA ASN A 52 2.67 -19.15 -5.54
C ASN A 52 2.42 -17.65 -5.39
N THR A 53 1.43 -17.13 -6.13
CA THR A 53 0.84 -15.79 -5.91
C THR A 53 -0.03 -15.68 -4.65
N THR A 54 0.00 -16.69 -3.78
CA THR A 54 -1.02 -16.89 -2.73
C THR A 54 -0.58 -16.44 -1.33
N GLY A 55 0.63 -15.91 -1.19
CA GLY A 55 1.07 -15.21 0.02
C GLY A 55 1.10 -13.71 -0.23
N ALA A 56 0.63 -12.90 0.72
CA ALA A 56 0.76 -11.46 0.62
C ALA A 56 2.24 -11.08 0.54
N ILE A 57 2.66 -10.42 -0.54
CA ILE A 57 4.06 -10.02 -0.73
C ILE A 57 4.37 -8.93 0.29
N THR A 58 5.39 -9.12 1.13
CA THR A 58 5.73 -8.14 2.16
C THR A 58 6.99 -7.38 1.79
N PHE A 59 6.86 -6.06 1.65
CA PHE A 59 7.97 -5.12 1.53
C PHE A 59 8.24 -4.51 2.90
N THR A 60 9.47 -4.64 3.39
CA THR A 60 9.89 -4.06 4.68
C THR A 60 11.07 -3.12 4.46
N GLY A 61 10.93 -1.89 4.93
CA GLY A 61 11.95 -0.86 4.91
C GLY A 61 12.94 -0.99 6.07
N THR A 62 13.51 0.15 6.44
CA THR A 62 14.56 0.33 7.42
C THR A 62 14.14 1.39 8.44
N SER A 63 15.02 1.78 9.37
CA SER A 63 14.74 2.91 10.26
C SER A 63 15.02 4.28 9.62
N GLY A 64 15.22 4.33 8.31
CA GLY A 64 15.49 5.54 7.56
C GLY A 64 14.51 5.70 6.42
N LYS A 65 14.64 6.77 5.65
CA LYS A 65 13.78 7.04 4.50
C LYS A 65 13.92 5.97 3.42
N ASP A 66 12.80 5.32 3.11
CA ASP A 66 12.69 4.28 2.10
C ASP A 66 11.76 4.69 0.93
N ASN A 67 11.90 3.93 -0.16
CA ASN A 67 11.03 4.03 -1.33
C ASN A 67 10.66 2.61 -1.75
N LEU A 68 9.50 2.15 -1.29
CA LEU A 68 9.00 0.80 -1.53
C LEU A 68 7.89 0.87 -2.57
N SER A 69 7.98 0.00 -3.57
CA SER A 69 7.06 -0.04 -4.70
C SER A 69 6.68 -1.48 -4.98
N GLY A 70 5.38 -1.74 -4.99
CA GLY A 70 4.77 -2.98 -5.43
C GLY A 70 4.56 -3.03 -6.93
N ASN A 71 3.70 -3.94 -7.35
CA ASN A 71 3.52 -4.28 -8.76
C ASN A 71 2.76 -3.18 -9.53
N LEU A 72 3.37 -2.67 -10.61
CA LEU A 72 2.76 -1.70 -11.51
C LEU A 72 1.90 -2.34 -12.62
N ALA A 73 1.83 -3.68 -12.68
CA ALA A 73 1.07 -4.40 -13.72
C ALA A 73 -0.44 -4.17 -13.55
N ALA A 74 -1.00 -3.35 -14.44
CA ALA A 74 -2.44 -3.14 -14.53
C ALA A 74 -3.18 -4.44 -14.93
N PRO A 75 -4.46 -4.61 -14.54
CA PRO A 75 -5.29 -5.75 -14.93
C PRO A 75 -5.21 -6.09 -16.43
N PRO A 76 -5.27 -7.39 -16.83
CA PRO A 76 -6.26 -8.36 -16.35
C PRO A 76 -5.73 -9.49 -15.46
N THR A 77 -4.47 -9.44 -15.01
CA THR A 77 -3.96 -10.42 -14.05
C THR A 77 -4.51 -10.13 -12.65
N THR A 78 -4.80 -11.18 -11.88
CA THR A 78 -4.94 -11.04 -10.42
C THR A 78 -3.63 -10.47 -9.91
N VAL A 79 -3.68 -9.23 -9.44
CA VAL A 79 -2.56 -8.60 -8.74
C VAL A 79 -2.52 -9.15 -7.32
N PRO A 80 -1.34 -9.57 -6.82
CA PRO A 80 -1.22 -10.05 -5.45
C PRO A 80 -1.56 -8.92 -4.47
N ASP A 81 -2.08 -9.31 -3.31
CA ASP A 81 -2.20 -8.39 -2.19
C ASP A 81 -0.81 -8.18 -1.57
N GLU A 82 -0.46 -6.95 -1.24
CA GLU A 82 0.88 -6.61 -0.76
C GLU A 82 0.82 -5.93 0.61
N VAL A 83 1.87 -6.11 1.41
CA VAL A 83 2.04 -5.49 2.72
C VAL A 83 3.29 -4.63 2.68
N PHE A 84 3.14 -3.34 2.93
CA PHE A 84 4.24 -2.39 3.02
C PHE A 84 4.47 -2.00 4.47
N ARG A 85 5.71 -2.15 4.94
CA ARG A 85 6.12 -1.75 6.29
C ARG A 85 7.30 -0.78 6.16
N GLY A 86 7.04 0.52 6.29
CA GLY A 86 8.08 1.56 6.22
C GLY A 86 9.06 1.47 7.39
N LEU A 87 8.51 1.19 8.58
CA LEU A 87 9.17 1.16 9.89
C LEU A 87 9.40 2.57 10.44
N GLY A 88 10.42 3.30 10.03
CA GLY A 88 10.56 4.67 10.49
C GLY A 88 11.42 5.50 9.56
N GLY A 89 11.23 6.81 9.57
CA GLY A 89 11.74 7.68 8.50
C GLY A 89 10.59 8.18 7.63
N ASP A 90 10.88 9.09 6.70
CA ASP A 90 9.84 9.68 5.84
C ASP A 90 9.71 8.89 4.54
N ASP A 91 8.88 7.86 4.55
CA ASP A 91 8.83 6.81 3.54
C ASP A 91 7.91 7.14 2.37
N ASN A 92 8.14 6.43 1.25
CA ASN A 92 7.24 6.47 0.10
C ASN A 92 6.84 5.03 -0.22
N LEU A 93 5.58 4.70 0.01
CA LEU A 93 5.03 3.35 -0.09
C LEU A 93 3.96 3.32 -1.19
N PHE A 94 4.26 2.63 -2.30
CA PHE A 94 3.43 2.61 -3.51
C PHE A 94 2.96 1.18 -3.83
N GLY A 95 1.68 0.87 -3.61
CA GLY A 95 1.08 -0.44 -3.95
C GLY A 95 0.43 -0.51 -5.33
N TYR A 96 -0.07 0.61 -5.86
CA TYR A 96 -0.74 0.73 -7.18
C TYR A 96 -2.03 -0.09 -7.39
N PHE A 97 -1.95 -1.41 -7.44
CA PHE A 97 -3.08 -2.28 -7.73
C PHE A 97 -3.17 -3.36 -6.65
N GLY A 98 -4.36 -3.93 -6.43
CA GLY A 98 -4.56 -5.02 -5.46
C GLY A 98 -5.07 -4.51 -4.12
N THR A 99 -5.32 -5.42 -3.18
CA THR A 99 -5.74 -5.04 -1.82
C THR A 99 -4.50 -4.92 -0.96
N ASN A 100 -3.99 -3.70 -0.80
CA ASN A 100 -2.71 -3.50 -0.13
C ASN A 100 -2.88 -3.07 1.33
N THR A 101 -1.93 -3.46 2.18
CA THR A 101 -1.84 -2.99 3.56
C THR A 101 -0.59 -2.13 3.73
N PHE A 102 -0.73 -0.94 4.31
CA PHE A 102 0.35 0.00 4.54
C PHE A 102 0.52 0.26 6.04
N GLU A 103 1.68 -0.08 6.59
CA GLU A 103 2.16 0.35 7.90
C GLU A 103 3.34 1.30 7.65
N GLY A 104 3.10 2.61 7.63
CA GLY A 104 4.16 3.61 7.46
C GLY A 104 5.15 3.54 8.63
N GLY A 105 4.62 3.70 9.84
CA GLY A 105 5.40 3.78 11.08
C GLY A 105 5.69 5.24 11.43
N PRO A 106 6.60 5.54 12.38
CA PRO A 106 6.90 6.93 12.71
C PRO A 106 7.66 7.66 11.60
N GLY A 107 7.09 8.76 11.12
CA GLY A 107 7.66 9.54 10.03
C GLY A 107 6.61 10.40 9.37
N ALA A 108 6.98 11.17 8.36
CA ALA A 108 6.01 11.78 7.45
C ALA A 108 5.94 10.94 6.17
N ASP A 109 5.06 9.95 6.15
CA ASP A 109 5.02 8.95 5.08
C ASP A 109 4.07 9.34 3.95
N ASN A 110 4.39 8.92 2.73
CA ASN A 110 3.52 9.02 1.57
C ASN A 110 3.00 7.63 1.20
N LEU A 111 1.71 7.40 1.44
CA LEU A 111 1.05 6.11 1.26
C LEU A 111 0.13 6.16 0.04
N LEU A 112 0.36 5.29 -0.96
CA LEU A 112 -0.45 5.21 -2.17
C LEU A 112 -0.82 3.75 -2.50
N GLY A 113 -2.04 3.36 -2.17
CA GLY A 113 -2.64 2.11 -2.65
C GLY A 113 -3.20 2.20 -4.07
N TYR A 114 -3.72 3.37 -4.45
CA TYR A 114 -4.33 3.70 -5.74
C TYR A 114 -5.64 2.95 -6.05
N SER A 115 -5.62 1.66 -6.42
CA SER A 115 -6.84 0.91 -6.75
C SER A 115 -6.90 -0.41 -5.99
N GLY A 116 -8.09 -0.75 -5.51
CA GLY A 116 -8.30 -1.92 -4.67
C GLY A 116 -8.98 -1.51 -3.37
N LYS A 117 -8.92 -2.38 -2.36
CA LYS A 117 -9.45 -2.12 -1.02
C LYS A 117 -8.27 -1.93 -0.08
N ASP A 118 -7.69 -0.75 -0.07
CA ASP A 118 -6.43 -0.54 0.62
C ASP A 118 -6.63 -0.28 2.12
N THR A 119 -5.76 -0.85 2.94
CA THR A 119 -5.78 -0.69 4.40
C THR A 119 -4.56 0.10 4.85
N PHE A 120 -4.79 1.23 5.52
CA PHE A 120 -3.74 2.06 6.11
C PHE A 120 -3.72 1.80 7.62
N PHE A 121 -2.75 1.03 8.08
CA PHE A 121 -2.66 0.53 9.44
C PHE A 121 -1.92 1.50 10.34
N TYR A 122 -2.59 1.95 11.40
CA TYR A 122 -2.04 2.80 12.45
C TYR A 122 -2.19 2.10 13.80
N PRO A 123 -1.25 1.22 14.17
CA PRO A 123 -1.26 0.55 15.47
C PRO A 123 -1.10 1.55 16.63
N ASN A 124 -0.38 2.67 16.39
CA ASN A 124 -0.19 3.73 17.37
C ASN A 124 -0.52 5.09 16.76
N PHE A 125 -1.05 6.01 17.56
CA PHE A 125 -1.29 7.38 17.08
C PHE A 125 0.00 8.15 16.85
N SER A 126 1.11 7.74 17.49
CA SER A 126 2.44 8.30 17.27
C SER A 126 2.97 8.11 15.86
N ASP A 127 2.36 7.21 15.08
CA ASP A 127 2.77 6.92 13.71
C ASP A 127 2.34 8.06 12.77
N SER A 128 1.37 8.90 13.17
CA SER A 128 0.94 10.05 12.36
C SER A 128 0.55 11.24 13.24
N LEU A 129 1.52 12.12 13.48
CA LEU A 129 1.38 13.28 14.36
C LEU A 129 1.49 14.59 13.58
N LEU A 130 1.08 15.71 14.15
CA LEU A 130 1.00 17.01 13.46
C LEU A 130 2.29 17.42 12.70
N ASN A 131 3.46 17.09 13.24
CA ASN A 131 4.76 17.46 12.67
C ASN A 131 5.42 16.35 11.83
N SER A 132 4.85 15.15 11.84
CA SER A 132 5.30 13.95 11.13
C SER A 132 4.03 13.20 10.73
N MET A 133 3.22 13.86 9.91
CA MET A 133 1.89 13.41 9.52
C MET A 133 1.99 12.74 8.17
N ASP A 134 1.29 11.63 8.06
CA ASP A 134 1.23 10.87 6.83
C ASP A 134 0.29 11.51 5.84
N THR A 135 0.64 11.32 4.58
CA THR A 135 -0.19 11.64 3.44
C THR A 135 -0.68 10.35 2.80
N ILE A 136 -1.96 10.04 2.99
CA ILE A 136 -2.66 9.07 2.15
C ILE A 136 -2.96 9.76 0.83
N SER A 137 -2.17 9.44 -0.19
CA SER A 137 -2.16 10.14 -1.48
C SER A 137 -3.50 10.07 -2.20
N ARG A 138 -4.20 8.94 -2.06
CA ARG A 138 -5.55 8.71 -2.58
C ARG A 138 -6.31 7.80 -1.61
N PHE A 139 -7.50 8.23 -1.21
CA PHE A 139 -8.40 7.45 -0.37
C PHE A 139 -9.80 7.42 -0.99
N ASN A 140 -10.36 6.23 -1.13
CA ASN A 140 -11.69 6.00 -1.65
C ASN A 140 -12.48 5.01 -0.79
N SER A 141 -13.27 5.58 0.13
CA SER A 141 -14.15 4.79 1.00
C SER A 141 -15.16 3.92 0.26
N THR A 142 -15.51 4.27 -0.99
CA THR A 142 -16.45 3.51 -1.83
C THR A 142 -15.81 2.31 -2.52
N GLU A 143 -14.52 2.37 -2.82
CA GLU A 143 -13.75 1.21 -3.29
C GLU A 143 -13.53 0.23 -2.14
N GLY A 144 -13.35 0.76 -0.93
CA GLY A 144 -13.28 -0.01 0.31
C GLY A 144 -12.08 0.33 1.17
N ASP A 145 -11.37 1.41 0.85
CA ASP A 145 -10.19 1.85 1.61
C ASP A 145 -10.54 2.16 3.06
N ARG A 146 -9.70 1.74 4.00
CA ARG A 146 -9.91 1.96 5.44
C ARG A 146 -8.61 2.31 6.14
N LEU A 147 -8.72 3.12 7.19
CA LEU A 147 -7.70 3.23 8.22
C LEU A 147 -7.97 2.13 9.26
N GLN A 148 -7.02 1.25 9.48
CA GLN A 148 -7.12 0.22 10.52
C GLN A 148 -6.49 0.73 11.82
N LEU A 149 -7.25 0.67 12.91
CA LEU A 149 -6.85 1.13 14.24
C LEU A 149 -6.97 -0.01 15.26
N SER A 150 -6.33 0.14 16.42
CA SER A 150 -6.48 -0.81 17.53
C SER A 150 -7.89 -0.81 18.16
N SER A 151 -8.64 0.28 17.98
CA SER A 151 -10.06 0.38 18.35
C SER A 151 -10.76 1.42 17.47
N LEU A 152 -12.06 1.23 17.21
CA LEU A 152 -12.82 2.18 16.41
C LEU A 152 -13.16 3.45 17.22
N PRO A 153 -13.07 4.64 16.60
CA PRO A 153 -13.64 5.84 17.18
C PRO A 153 -15.16 5.69 17.29
N SER A 154 -15.73 6.19 18.38
CA SER A 154 -17.17 6.10 18.65
C SER A 154 -18.03 6.94 17.69
N LYS A 155 -17.42 7.92 17.02
CA LYS A 155 -18.07 8.82 16.07
C LYS A 155 -17.06 9.36 15.05
N LEU A 156 -17.54 9.63 13.83
CA LEU A 156 -16.83 10.44 12.84
C LEU A 156 -17.70 11.62 12.42
N SER A 157 -17.18 12.85 12.52
CA SER A 157 -17.89 14.06 12.09
C SER A 157 -17.09 14.81 11.02
N TYR A 158 -17.74 15.27 9.96
CA TYR A 158 -17.15 16.25 9.04
C TYR A 158 -17.45 17.67 9.53
N ALA A 159 -16.41 18.43 9.89
CA ALA A 159 -16.50 19.80 10.39
C ALA A 159 -16.62 20.86 9.28
N GLY A 160 -16.56 20.46 8.00
CA GLY A 160 -16.57 21.41 6.89
C GLY A 160 -15.22 22.07 6.64
N VAL A 161 -15.25 23.27 6.07
CA VAL A 161 -14.05 24.06 5.74
C VAL A 161 -13.69 24.95 6.92
N ILE A 162 -12.44 24.85 7.37
CA ILE A 162 -11.87 25.65 8.44
C ILE A 162 -10.90 26.67 7.85
N THR A 163 -11.00 27.92 8.30
CA THR A 163 -10.12 29.02 7.92
C THR A 163 -9.25 29.40 9.10
N ALA A 164 -7.95 29.14 9.01
CA ALA A 164 -6.97 29.47 10.04
C ALA A 164 -5.60 29.82 9.44
N THR A 165 -4.71 30.35 10.27
CA THR A 165 -3.36 30.77 9.87
C THR A 165 -2.34 29.62 9.85
N SER A 166 -2.67 28.47 10.43
CA SER A 166 -1.84 27.27 10.45
C SER A 166 -2.72 26.01 10.55
N LEU A 167 -2.16 24.85 10.21
CA LEU A 167 -2.84 23.57 10.38
C LEU A 167 -3.13 23.27 11.86
N SER A 168 -2.21 23.61 12.78
CA SER A 168 -2.43 23.44 14.22
C SER A 168 -3.67 24.20 14.72
N ASN A 169 -3.81 25.46 14.27
CA ASN A 169 -4.95 26.30 14.61
C ASN A 169 -6.22 25.80 13.92
N ALA A 170 -6.14 25.35 12.66
CA ALA A 170 -7.27 24.78 11.95
C ALA A 170 -7.80 23.52 12.65
N THR A 171 -6.91 22.62 13.06
CA THR A 171 -7.27 21.37 13.74
C THR A 171 -7.91 21.68 15.09
N SER A 172 -7.30 22.55 15.89
CA SER A 172 -7.85 22.98 17.19
C SER A 172 -9.24 23.61 17.05
N GLN A 173 -9.46 24.44 16.02
CA GLN A 173 -10.77 25.03 15.73
C GLN A 173 -11.79 23.98 15.25
N ALA A 174 -11.37 22.98 14.47
CA ALA A 174 -12.22 21.88 14.03
C ALA A 174 -12.70 21.04 15.22
N TYR A 175 -11.80 20.73 16.16
CA TYR A 175 -12.11 20.06 17.43
C TYR A 175 -13.15 20.85 18.24
N ALA A 176 -12.93 22.15 18.41
CA ALA A 176 -13.85 23.02 19.14
C ALA A 176 -15.22 23.14 18.46
N ALA A 177 -15.25 23.29 17.13
CA ALA A 177 -16.49 23.40 16.36
C ALA A 177 -17.31 22.10 16.38
N ALA A 178 -16.65 20.94 16.39
CA ALA A 178 -17.29 19.64 16.52
C ALA A 178 -17.66 19.29 17.98
N ASN A 179 -17.17 20.05 18.95
CA ASN A 179 -17.16 19.69 20.37
C ASN A 179 -16.65 18.24 20.56
N LEU A 180 -15.50 17.94 19.95
CA LEU A 180 -15.01 16.56 19.85
C LEU A 180 -14.72 15.99 21.24
N GLN A 181 -15.30 14.83 21.52
CA GLN A 181 -15.10 14.11 22.78
C GLN A 181 -13.95 13.11 22.68
N ALA A 182 -13.57 12.53 23.83
CA ALA A 182 -12.64 11.42 23.93
C ALA A 182 -13.04 10.26 22.99
N ASN A 183 -12.08 9.69 22.26
CA ASN A 183 -12.32 8.58 21.32
C ASN A 183 -13.35 8.89 20.22
N GLU A 184 -13.49 10.15 19.84
CA GLU A 184 -14.18 10.54 18.61
C GLU A 184 -13.16 10.93 17.53
N SER A 185 -13.62 10.95 16.28
CA SER A 185 -12.82 11.35 15.13
C SER A 185 -13.50 12.46 14.35
N LEU A 186 -12.70 13.23 13.63
CA LEU A 186 -13.19 14.32 12.81
C LEU A 186 -12.48 14.38 11.47
N LEU A 187 -13.24 14.66 10.43
CA LEU A 187 -12.76 15.04 9.11
C LEU A 187 -12.97 16.55 8.95
N PHE A 188 -12.02 17.26 8.36
CA PHE A 188 -12.18 18.68 8.05
C PHE A 188 -11.38 19.05 6.81
N ARG A 189 -11.69 20.20 6.24
CA ARG A 189 -10.94 20.75 5.12
C ARG A 189 -10.20 22.00 5.57
N TYR A 190 -8.91 22.06 5.28
CA TYR A 190 -8.09 23.25 5.47
C TYR A 190 -7.29 23.54 4.21
N GLY A 191 -7.47 24.74 3.65
CA GLY A 191 -6.97 25.05 2.31
C GLY A 191 -7.57 24.11 1.25
N SER A 192 -6.71 23.46 0.47
CA SER A 192 -7.13 22.51 -0.58
C SER A 192 -7.26 21.07 -0.12
N SER A 193 -6.78 20.71 1.08
CA SER A 193 -6.67 19.32 1.53
C SER A 193 -7.72 18.96 2.59
N TYR A 194 -8.05 17.67 2.65
CA TYR A 194 -8.81 17.07 3.73
C TYR A 194 -7.86 16.47 4.76
N TYR A 195 -8.25 16.56 6.02
CA TYR A 195 -7.51 16.03 7.15
C TYR A 195 -8.48 15.24 8.03
N LEU A 196 -8.04 14.08 8.49
CA LEU A 196 -8.77 13.25 9.41
C LEU A 196 -7.96 13.10 10.70
N SER A 197 -8.61 13.31 11.82
CA SER A 197 -7.99 13.21 13.13
C SER A 197 -8.77 12.28 14.04
N VAL A 198 -8.06 11.51 14.87
CA VAL A 198 -8.64 10.61 15.87
C VAL A 198 -8.09 11.01 17.23
N ASN A 199 -8.99 11.27 18.19
CA ASN A 199 -8.60 11.76 19.49
C ASN A 199 -8.16 10.62 20.44
N ASP A 200 -7.04 10.82 21.14
CA ASP A 200 -6.37 9.86 22.05
C ASP A 200 -7.13 9.57 23.36
N GLY A 201 -8.29 10.18 23.55
CA GLY A 201 -9.09 10.07 24.78
C GLY A 201 -8.92 11.26 25.72
N THR A 202 -8.01 12.17 25.44
CA THR A 202 -7.87 13.46 26.13
C THR A 202 -8.61 14.53 25.35
N ALA A 203 -9.55 15.23 25.99
CA ALA A 203 -10.28 16.30 25.31
C ALA A 203 -9.36 17.42 24.79
N ALA A 204 -9.74 18.01 23.66
CA ALA A 204 -8.97 18.97 22.86
C ALA A 204 -7.83 18.37 22.03
N PHE A 205 -7.45 19.09 20.97
CA PHE A 205 -6.42 18.63 20.06
C PHE A 205 -5.04 18.66 20.71
N ASN A 206 -4.34 17.53 20.67
CA ASN A 206 -2.95 17.40 21.02
C ASN A 206 -2.12 16.89 19.83
N GLY A 207 -1.42 17.78 19.14
CA GLY A 207 -0.62 17.42 17.96
C GLY A 207 0.56 16.46 18.20
N THR A 208 0.83 16.07 19.46
CA THR A 208 1.85 15.07 19.80
C THR A 208 1.25 13.74 20.27
N ALA A 209 -0.08 13.59 20.28
CA ALA A 209 -0.74 12.38 20.79
C ALA A 209 -1.98 11.98 19.98
N ASP A 210 -2.72 12.94 19.42
CA ASP A 210 -3.83 12.67 18.52
C ASP A 210 -3.31 12.30 17.13
N LEU A 211 -3.88 11.23 16.57
CA LEU A 211 -3.61 10.84 15.18
C LEU A 211 -4.11 11.96 14.26
N LEU A 212 -3.30 12.36 13.29
CA LEU A 212 -3.70 13.26 12.23
C LEU A 212 -3.14 12.76 10.91
N VAL A 213 -4.00 12.57 9.92
CA VAL A 213 -3.66 12.11 8.57
C VAL A 213 -4.14 13.13 7.55
N LYS A 214 -3.33 13.38 6.52
CA LYS A 214 -3.70 14.20 5.38
C LYS A 214 -4.14 13.31 4.21
N PHE A 215 -5.20 13.70 3.53
CA PHE A 215 -5.55 13.13 2.23
C PHE A 215 -5.00 14.00 1.10
N GLY A 216 -4.19 13.41 0.22
CA GLY A 216 -3.81 14.02 -1.05
C GLY A 216 -5.03 14.20 -1.95
N SER A 217 -5.81 13.12 -2.12
CA SER A 217 -7.13 13.11 -2.75
C SER A 217 -8.08 12.25 -1.93
N LEU A 218 -9.15 12.86 -1.41
CA LEU A 218 -10.27 12.14 -0.82
C LEU A 218 -11.37 12.02 -1.87
N LEU A 219 -11.55 10.82 -2.43
CA LEU A 219 -12.61 10.57 -3.39
C LEU A 219 -13.97 10.47 -2.68
N ASN A 220 -15.00 10.97 -3.36
CA ASN A 220 -16.36 11.04 -2.82
C ASN A 220 -16.41 11.78 -1.48
N ALA A 221 -15.58 12.83 -1.34
CA ALA A 221 -15.51 13.63 -0.13
C ALA A 221 -16.88 14.24 0.23
N PRO A 222 -17.20 14.34 1.53
CA PRO A 222 -18.45 14.95 1.97
C PRO A 222 -18.48 16.44 1.61
N THR A 223 -19.64 16.90 1.16
CA THR A 223 -19.85 18.30 0.74
C THR A 223 -20.49 19.16 1.82
N THR A 224 -21.11 18.54 2.84
CA THR A 224 -21.84 19.23 3.90
C THR A 224 -21.40 18.70 5.27
N ALA A 225 -21.17 19.60 6.21
CA ALA A 225 -20.83 19.25 7.59
C ALA A 225 -21.90 18.35 8.24
N GLY A 226 -21.48 17.38 9.05
CA GLY A 226 -22.39 16.41 9.65
C GLY A 226 -21.70 15.14 10.14
N THR A 227 -22.49 14.16 10.57
CA THR A 227 -21.97 12.84 10.99
C THR A 227 -21.73 11.96 9.78
N LEU A 228 -20.61 11.24 9.78
CA LEU A 228 -20.27 10.23 8.78
C LEU A 228 -20.32 8.83 9.39
N ASN A 229 -20.44 7.82 8.55
CA ASN A 229 -20.37 6.42 9.00
C ASN A 229 -18.92 6.04 9.29
N VAL A 230 -18.61 5.70 10.54
CA VAL A 230 -17.27 5.26 10.99
C VAL A 230 -16.75 4.11 10.14
N ASN A 231 -17.60 3.12 9.83
CA ASN A 231 -17.20 1.90 9.10
C ASN A 231 -16.93 2.15 7.60
N HIS A 232 -17.14 3.37 7.10
CA HIS A 232 -16.70 3.76 5.75
C HIS A 232 -15.27 4.29 5.73
N TYR A 233 -14.69 4.61 6.88
CA TYR A 233 -13.36 5.19 7.00
C TYR A 233 -12.42 4.34 7.84
N PHE A 234 -12.96 3.57 8.79
CA PHE A 234 -12.18 2.83 9.77
C PHE A 234 -12.51 1.33 9.78
N THR A 235 -11.53 0.53 10.19
CA THR A 235 -11.67 -0.88 10.57
C THR A 235 -10.80 -1.18 11.80
N ILE A 236 -11.00 -2.35 12.41
CA ILE A 236 -10.09 -2.97 13.39
C ILE A 236 -9.36 -4.14 12.76
#